data_AF-A0A6J3GCL5-F1
#
_entry.id   AF-A0A6J3GCL5-F1
#
_cell.length_a   1.000
_cell.length_b   1.000
_cell.length_c   1.000
_cell.angle_alpha   90.00
_cell.angle_beta   90.00
_cell.angle_gamma   90.00
#
_symmetry.space_group_name_H-M   'P 1'
#
loop_
_entity.id
_entity.type
_entity.pdbx_description
1 polymer ?
#
loop_
_entity_poly.entity_id
_entity_poly.type
_entity_poly.pdbx_seq_one_letter_code
_entity_poly.pdbx_strand_id
1 'polypeptide(L)'
;MSFLQDPNFFTMGMWSIGAGALGAAALALLLANTDVFLSKPQKAALEYLEDIDLKTLEDEPRTLKAKELWEKNGAVIMAVRRPGCFLCREEASDLSSLKPKLDELGVPLYAVVKEHIKNEVKDFQPYFKGEIFLDEKKKFYGPQRRKMMFMGFIRLGVWYNFFRAWNGGFSGNLEGEGFVLGGVFVVGSGKQGILLEHREKEFGDKVNLLSVLEAAKMIKPQTLASEKK
;
A
#
# COMPACT_ATOMS: atom_id res chain seq x y z
N MET A 1 -35.67 23.33 53.91
CA MET A 1 -34.97 22.75 52.76
C MET A 1 -33.52 22.51 53.15
N SER A 2 -33.20 21.30 53.61
CA SER A 2 -31.84 20.88 53.90
C SER A 2 -31.49 19.80 52.88
N PHE A 3 -30.91 20.24 51.76
CA PHE A 3 -30.24 19.38 50.79
C PHE A 3 -29.13 18.64 51.53
N LEU A 4 -29.37 17.36 51.85
CA LEU A 4 -28.35 16.47 52.37
C LEU A 4 -27.31 16.23 51.27
N GLN A 5 -26.12 16.78 51.45
CA GLN A 5 -24.92 16.35 50.73
C GLN A 5 -24.52 14.98 51.28
N ASP A 6 -25.01 13.91 50.67
CA ASP A 6 -24.54 12.56 50.98
C ASP A 6 -23.10 12.39 50.46
N PRO A 7 -22.10 12.16 51.34
CA PRO A 7 -20.70 11.98 50.94
C PRO A 7 -20.49 10.76 50.04
N ASN A 8 -21.39 9.77 50.10
CA ASN A 8 -21.40 8.60 49.22
C ASN A 8 -21.73 8.95 47.75
N PHE A 9 -22.49 10.02 47.50
CA PHE A 9 -22.80 10.46 46.14
C PHE A 9 -21.57 11.12 45.49
N PHE A 10 -20.80 11.89 46.26
CA PHE A 10 -19.56 12.50 45.80
C PHE A 10 -18.46 11.47 45.55
N THR A 11 -18.30 10.47 46.44
CA THR A 11 -17.32 9.40 46.22
C THR A 11 -17.69 8.55 45.01
N MET A 12 -18.96 8.13 44.86
CA MET A 12 -19.41 7.32 43.72
C MET A 12 -19.30 8.08 42.39
N GLY A 13 -19.55 9.40 42.38
CA GLY A 13 -19.30 10.28 41.23
C GLY A 13 -17.82 10.43 40.86
N MET A 14 -16.92 10.54 41.85
CA MET A 14 -15.47 10.60 41.61
C MET A 14 -14.91 9.27 41.09
N TRP A 15 -15.39 8.12 41.59
CA TRP A 15 -14.99 6.81 41.09
C TRP A 15 -15.44 6.56 39.65
N SER A 16 -16.63 7.03 39.26
CA SER A 16 -17.14 6.89 37.89
C SER A 16 -16.42 7.80 36.89
N ILE A 17 -16.05 9.03 37.30
CA ILE A 17 -15.19 9.91 36.48
C ILE A 17 -13.77 9.34 36.36
N GLY A 18 -13.19 8.83 37.45
CA GLY A 18 -11.85 8.21 37.44
C GLY A 18 -11.80 6.95 36.59
N ALA A 19 -12.79 6.05 36.72
CA ALA A 19 -12.91 4.86 35.89
C ALA A 19 -13.16 5.21 34.42
N GLY A 20 -13.99 6.22 34.15
CA GLY A 20 -14.24 6.73 32.80
C GLY A 20 -12.99 7.31 32.14
N ALA A 21 -12.20 8.11 32.87
CA ALA A 21 -10.95 8.68 32.38
C ALA A 21 -9.88 7.61 32.12
N LEU A 22 -9.75 6.62 33.00
CA LEU A 22 -8.84 5.48 32.79
C LEU A 22 -9.28 4.63 31.60
N GLY A 23 -10.58 4.38 31.45
CA GLY A 23 -11.14 3.68 30.29
C GLY A 23 -10.88 4.42 28.98
N ALA A 24 -11.08 5.74 28.96
CA ALA A 24 -10.79 6.58 27.80
C ALA A 24 -9.29 6.63 27.47
N ALA A 25 -8.42 6.72 28.48
CA ALA A 25 -6.98 6.69 28.29
C ALA A 25 -6.48 5.33 27.77
N ALA A 26 -7.00 4.23 28.32
CA ALA A 26 -6.68 2.88 27.84
C ALA A 26 -7.16 2.68 26.39
N LEU A 27 -8.36 3.17 26.04
CA LEU A 27 -8.87 3.16 24.68
C LEU A 27 -8.00 4.02 23.76
N ALA A 28 -7.61 5.23 24.18
CA ALA A 28 -6.73 6.11 23.41
C ALA A 28 -5.35 5.48 23.17
N LEU A 29 -4.77 4.83 24.18
CA LEU A 29 -3.50 4.09 24.07
C LEU A 29 -3.63 2.86 23.16
N LEU A 30 -4.76 2.14 23.21
CA LEU A 30 -5.05 1.04 22.30
C LEU A 30 -5.19 1.53 20.85
N LEU A 31 -5.95 2.61 20.63
CA LEU A 31 -6.15 3.21 19.31
C LEU A 31 -4.85 3.76 18.73
N ALA A 32 -4.05 4.44 19.56
CA ALA A 32 -2.75 4.99 19.16
C ALA A 32 -1.69 3.91 18.88
N ASN A 33 -1.76 2.75 19.55
CA ASN A 33 -0.79 1.66 19.39
C ASN A 33 -1.34 0.48 18.57
N THR A 34 -2.39 0.67 17.78
CA THR A 34 -2.90 -0.39 16.89
C THR A 34 -1.83 -0.92 15.92
N ASP A 35 -0.76 -0.16 15.67
CA ASP A 35 0.40 -0.58 14.86
C ASP A 35 1.22 -1.71 15.50
N VAL A 36 1.21 -1.83 16.83
CA VAL A 36 1.90 -2.92 17.55
C VAL A 36 1.20 -4.27 17.32
N PHE A 37 -0.11 -4.26 17.11
CA PHE A 37 -0.92 -5.46 16.86
C PHE A 37 -0.86 -5.94 15.40
N LEU A 38 -0.26 -5.16 14.50
CA LEU A 38 -0.05 -5.61 13.13
C LEU A 38 1.25 -6.39 13.05
N SER A 39 1.21 -7.54 12.36
CA SER A 39 2.41 -8.27 11.97
C SER A 39 3.37 -7.32 11.25
N LYS A 40 4.63 -7.26 11.73
CA LYS A 40 5.67 -6.45 11.11
C LYS A 40 5.91 -6.95 9.68
N PRO A 41 6.02 -6.06 8.68
CA PRO A 41 6.32 -6.50 7.34
C PRO A 41 7.70 -7.16 7.30
N GLN A 42 7.76 -8.41 6.84
CA GLN A 42 9.04 -9.03 6.49
C GLN A 42 9.49 -8.44 5.16
N LYS A 43 10.63 -7.73 5.16
CA LYS A 43 11.23 -7.16 3.94
C LYS A 43 11.32 -8.26 2.88
N ALA A 44 10.84 -7.97 1.68
CA ALA A 44 10.96 -8.92 0.58
C ALA A 44 12.43 -8.98 0.18
N ALA A 45 13.02 -10.17 0.19
CA ALA A 45 14.32 -10.37 -0.44
C ALA A 45 14.16 -10.15 -1.96
N LEU A 46 15.17 -9.60 -2.63
CA LEU A 46 15.10 -9.41 -4.09
C LEU A 46 14.84 -10.76 -4.78
N GLU A 47 15.51 -11.81 -4.31
CA GLU A 47 15.38 -13.19 -4.78
C GLU A 47 13.94 -13.72 -4.63
N TYR A 48 13.22 -13.27 -3.61
CA TYR A 48 11.81 -13.63 -3.41
C TYR A 48 10.92 -12.97 -4.47
N LEU A 49 11.19 -11.71 -4.82
CA LEU A 49 10.43 -10.99 -5.84
C LEU A 49 10.76 -11.51 -7.25
N GLU A 50 12.02 -11.85 -7.54
CA GLU A 50 12.48 -12.30 -8.86
C GLU A 50 11.75 -13.55 -9.36
N ASP A 51 11.43 -14.50 -8.47
CA ASP A 51 10.78 -15.77 -8.83
C ASP A 51 9.25 -15.68 -8.98
N ILE A 52 8.67 -14.49 -8.79
CA ILE A 52 7.21 -14.33 -8.91
C ILE A 52 6.78 -14.46 -10.37
N ASP A 53 5.78 -15.30 -10.61
CA ASP A 53 5.13 -15.42 -11.91
C ASP A 53 4.06 -14.34 -12.04
N LEU A 54 4.17 -13.50 -13.07
CA LEU A 54 3.21 -12.46 -13.40
C LEU A 54 2.54 -12.80 -14.73
N LYS A 55 1.26 -12.45 -14.87
CA LYS A 55 0.53 -12.60 -16.13
C LYS A 55 0.24 -11.24 -16.76
N THR A 56 0.36 -11.16 -18.08
CA THR A 56 -0.16 -10.03 -18.86
C THR A 56 -1.69 -10.07 -18.88
N LEU A 57 -2.31 -8.90 -19.09
CA LEU A 57 -3.76 -8.73 -19.12
C LEU A 57 -4.32 -8.64 -20.55
N GLU A 58 -3.59 -9.17 -21.52
CA GLU A 58 -4.00 -9.26 -22.92
C GLU A 58 -4.99 -10.43 -23.15
N ASP A 59 -5.63 -10.46 -24.34
CA ASP A 59 -6.56 -11.54 -24.71
C ASP A 59 -5.90 -12.93 -24.65
N GLU A 60 -4.58 -12.99 -24.89
CA GLU A 60 -3.74 -14.17 -24.68
C GLU A 60 -2.74 -13.92 -23.54
N PRO A 61 -3.08 -14.28 -22.29
CA PRO A 61 -2.24 -13.97 -21.14
C PRO A 61 -0.92 -14.77 -21.19
N ARG A 62 0.19 -14.04 -21.22
CA ARG A 62 1.54 -14.60 -21.15
C ARG A 62 2.04 -14.53 -19.72
N THR A 63 2.73 -15.59 -19.30
CA THR A 63 3.39 -15.62 -17.99
C THR A 63 4.84 -15.19 -18.15
N LEU A 64 5.26 -14.20 -17.37
CA LEU A 64 6.64 -13.71 -17.28
C LEU A 64 7.11 -13.76 -15.82
N LYS A 65 8.43 -13.80 -15.63
CA LYS A 65 9.00 -13.65 -14.29
C LYS A 65 9.08 -12.18 -13.93
N ALA A 66 8.75 -11.84 -12.70
CA ALA A 66 8.77 -10.47 -12.22
C ALA A 66 10.13 -9.79 -12.42
N LYS A 67 11.24 -10.54 -12.33
CA LYS A 67 12.60 -10.03 -12.62
C LYS A 67 12.71 -9.27 -13.94
N GLU A 68 11.95 -9.69 -14.96
CA GLU A 68 11.99 -9.11 -16.31
C GLU A 68 11.54 -7.64 -16.31
N LEU A 69 10.73 -7.24 -15.33
CA LEU A 69 10.26 -5.86 -15.19
C LEU A 69 11.40 -4.88 -14.86
N TRP A 70 12.40 -5.28 -14.08
CA TRP A 70 13.46 -4.39 -13.61
C TRP A 70 14.86 -4.77 -14.08
N GLU A 71 15.03 -5.90 -14.76
CA GLU A 71 16.35 -6.42 -15.15
C GLU A 71 17.17 -5.36 -15.90
N LYS A 72 16.58 -4.69 -16.90
CA LYS A 72 17.30 -3.75 -17.78
C LYS A 72 17.49 -2.35 -17.19
N ASN A 73 16.43 -1.74 -16.69
CA ASN A 73 16.41 -0.31 -16.34
C ASN A 73 16.05 -0.03 -14.87
N GLY A 74 15.88 -1.07 -14.05
CA GLY A 74 15.14 -0.93 -12.81
C GLY A 74 13.65 -0.72 -13.07
N ALA A 75 12.85 -0.52 -12.01
CA ALA A 75 11.43 -0.23 -12.13
C ALA A 75 10.85 0.39 -10.86
N VAL A 76 9.78 1.18 -11.03
CA VAL A 76 8.84 1.51 -9.96
C VAL A 76 7.63 0.60 -10.08
N ILE A 77 7.30 -0.14 -9.02
CA ILE A 77 6.26 -1.17 -9.04
C ILE A 77 5.27 -0.91 -7.90
N MET A 78 4.01 -0.70 -8.25
CA MET A 78 2.90 -0.57 -7.29
C MET A 78 2.19 -1.91 -7.13
N ALA A 79 2.24 -2.53 -5.95
CA ALA A 79 1.38 -3.64 -5.58
C ALA A 79 0.01 -3.10 -5.17
N VAL A 80 -0.94 -3.12 -6.10
CA VAL A 80 -2.26 -2.48 -5.97
C VAL A 80 -3.15 -3.31 -5.06
N ARG A 81 -3.53 -2.78 -3.89
CA ARG A 81 -4.46 -3.48 -2.99
C ARG A 81 -5.76 -3.86 -3.70
N ARG A 82 -6.45 -2.92 -4.35
CA ARG A 82 -7.64 -3.20 -5.14
C ARG A 82 -7.86 -2.15 -6.24
N PRO A 83 -7.98 -2.53 -7.52
CA PRO A 83 -8.23 -1.59 -8.62
C PRO A 83 -9.54 -0.80 -8.48
N GLY A 84 -10.60 -1.45 -7.97
CA GLY A 84 -11.89 -0.82 -7.66
C GLY A 84 -11.88 0.14 -6.45
N CYS A 85 -10.84 0.16 -5.61
CA CYS A 85 -10.81 1.03 -4.43
C CYS A 85 -10.41 2.47 -4.78
N PHE A 86 -11.21 3.46 -4.34
CA PHE A 86 -10.92 4.88 -4.56
C PHE A 86 -9.60 5.32 -3.90
N LEU A 87 -9.22 4.76 -2.74
CA LEU A 87 -7.91 5.00 -2.11
C LEU A 87 -6.75 4.54 -2.99
N CYS A 88 -6.88 3.39 -3.65
CA CYS A 88 -5.85 2.88 -4.55
C CYS A 88 -5.80 3.67 -5.85
N ARG A 89 -6.94 4.18 -6.33
CA ARG A 89 -7.03 5.07 -7.50
C ARG A 89 -6.34 6.42 -7.24
N GLU A 90 -6.50 6.95 -6.02
CA GLU A 90 -5.77 8.14 -5.58
C GLU A 90 -4.25 7.92 -5.65
N GLU A 91 -3.73 6.87 -5.01
CA GLU A 91 -2.31 6.54 -5.04
C GLU A 91 -1.78 6.26 -6.45
N ALA A 92 -2.56 5.56 -7.27
CA ALA A 92 -2.22 5.29 -8.67
C ALA A 92 -2.11 6.57 -9.50
N SER A 93 -3.00 7.53 -9.28
CA SER A 93 -2.98 8.83 -9.95
C SER A 93 -1.76 9.65 -9.54
N ASP A 94 -1.45 9.66 -8.24
CA ASP A 94 -0.27 10.30 -7.67
C ASP A 94 1.03 9.71 -8.26
N LEU A 95 1.17 8.39 -8.31
CA LEU A 95 2.33 7.73 -8.93
C LEU A 95 2.40 8.00 -10.44
N SER A 96 1.25 8.03 -11.12
CA SER A 96 1.19 8.34 -12.56
C SER A 96 1.59 9.77 -12.87
N SER A 97 1.49 10.69 -11.90
CA SER A 97 2.01 12.06 -12.04
C SER A 97 3.53 12.09 -12.15
N LEU A 98 4.23 11.07 -11.61
CA LEU A 98 5.68 10.93 -11.70
C LEU A 98 6.15 10.37 -13.04
N LYS A 99 5.26 9.77 -13.84
CA LYS A 99 5.62 9.06 -15.07
C LYS A 99 6.52 9.88 -16.01
N PRO A 100 6.25 11.17 -16.31
CA PRO A 100 7.14 11.95 -17.18
C PRO A 100 8.59 12.02 -16.67
N LYS A 101 8.77 12.19 -15.35
CA LYS A 101 10.10 12.24 -14.73
C LYS A 101 10.76 10.86 -14.68
N LEU A 102 9.97 9.80 -14.52
CA LEU A 102 10.48 8.42 -14.57
C LEU A 102 10.91 8.04 -15.99
N ASP A 103 10.15 8.45 -17.00
CA ASP A 103 10.48 8.26 -18.41
C ASP A 103 11.77 9.00 -18.79
N GLU A 104 12.00 10.22 -18.28
CA GLU A 104 13.28 10.94 -18.43
C GLU A 104 14.48 10.18 -17.83
N LEU A 105 14.25 9.44 -16.74
CA LEU A 105 15.26 8.58 -16.11
C LEU A 105 15.38 7.20 -16.78
N GLY A 106 14.52 6.89 -17.75
CA GLY A 106 14.43 5.57 -18.37
C GLY A 106 13.87 4.47 -17.46
N VAL A 107 13.25 4.85 -16.34
CA VAL A 107 12.72 3.92 -15.33
C VAL A 107 11.23 3.65 -15.60
N PRO A 108 10.81 2.43 -15.93
CA PRO A 108 9.41 2.12 -16.16
C PRO A 108 8.58 2.12 -14.87
N LEU A 109 7.27 2.39 -15.03
CA LEU A 109 6.27 2.35 -13.98
C LEU A 109 5.29 1.19 -14.23
N TYR A 110 5.15 0.31 -13.27
CA TYR A 110 4.31 -0.90 -13.33
C TYR A 110 3.34 -0.99 -12.16
N ALA A 111 2.20 -1.62 -12.39
CA ALA A 111 1.27 -2.04 -11.35
C ALA A 111 1.11 -3.55 -11.35
N VAL A 112 1.03 -4.14 -10.16
CA VAL A 112 0.70 -5.55 -9.96
C VAL A 112 -0.61 -5.64 -9.20
N VAL A 113 -1.62 -6.22 -9.84
CA VAL A 113 -2.92 -6.51 -9.25
C VAL A 113 -2.98 -7.97 -8.84
N LYS A 114 -3.74 -8.28 -7.79
CA LYS A 114 -3.94 -9.68 -7.34
C LYS A 114 -5.14 -10.37 -7.96
N GLU A 115 -6.07 -9.60 -8.52
CA GLU A 115 -7.38 -10.05 -8.98
C GLU A 115 -7.75 -9.32 -10.26
N HIS A 116 -8.25 -10.05 -11.24
CA HIS A 116 -8.79 -9.52 -12.49
C HIS A 116 -10.31 -9.71 -12.48
N ILE A 117 -11.01 -8.77 -11.83
CA ILE A 117 -12.46 -8.81 -11.67
C ILE A 117 -13.11 -7.99 -12.78
N LYS A 118 -13.90 -8.64 -13.64
CA LYS A 118 -14.73 -8.01 -14.68
C LYS A 118 -13.94 -6.93 -15.47
N ASN A 119 -14.31 -5.65 -15.29
CA ASN A 119 -13.72 -4.48 -15.92
C ASN A 119 -12.91 -3.62 -14.93
N GLU A 120 -12.65 -4.08 -13.69
CA GLU A 120 -12.00 -3.22 -12.67
C GLU A 120 -10.61 -2.74 -13.07
N VAL A 121 -9.84 -3.58 -13.77
CA VAL A 121 -8.54 -3.17 -14.30
C VAL A 121 -8.71 -2.13 -15.40
N LYS A 122 -9.71 -2.32 -16.30
CA LYS A 122 -10.04 -1.33 -17.34
C LYS A 122 -10.46 0.01 -16.73
N ASP A 123 -11.25 -0.01 -15.65
CA ASP A 123 -11.70 1.18 -14.92
C ASP A 123 -10.57 1.83 -14.10
N PHE A 124 -9.51 1.08 -13.81
CA PHE A 124 -8.32 1.55 -13.10
C PHE A 124 -7.29 2.18 -14.05
N GLN A 125 -7.25 1.75 -15.31
CA GLN A 125 -6.34 2.26 -16.34
C GLN A 125 -6.31 3.80 -16.48
N PRO A 126 -7.43 4.54 -16.39
CA PRO A 126 -7.41 6.00 -16.44
C PRO A 126 -6.61 6.66 -15.30
N TYR A 127 -6.50 5.97 -14.16
CA TYR A 127 -5.77 6.45 -12.99
C TYR A 127 -4.29 6.02 -13.01
N PHE A 128 -3.96 4.95 -13.75
CA PHE A 128 -2.62 4.39 -13.79
C PHE A 128 -2.03 4.39 -15.20
N LYS A 129 -1.01 5.22 -15.43
CA LYS A 129 -0.38 5.41 -16.76
C LYS A 129 0.70 4.37 -17.09
N GLY A 130 0.97 3.42 -16.21
CA GLY A 130 1.93 2.33 -16.41
C GLY A 130 1.29 1.05 -16.92
N GLU A 131 2.11 0.02 -17.16
CA GLU A 131 1.60 -1.31 -17.53
C GLU A 131 1.15 -2.08 -16.28
N ILE A 132 0.12 -2.93 -16.44
CA ILE A 132 -0.51 -3.64 -15.34
C ILE A 132 -0.38 -5.15 -15.54
N PHE A 133 0.09 -5.83 -14.50
CA PHE A 133 0.28 -7.28 -14.46
C PHE A 133 -0.56 -7.92 -13.37
N LEU A 134 -0.89 -9.19 -13.55
CA LEU A 134 -1.64 -9.99 -12.58
C LEU A 134 -0.69 -10.94 -11.83
N ASP A 135 -0.68 -10.85 -10.50
CA ASP A 135 -0.07 -11.83 -9.60
C ASP A 135 -1.16 -12.68 -8.94
N GLU A 136 -1.53 -13.78 -9.60
CA GLU A 136 -2.55 -14.72 -9.09
C GLU A 136 -2.17 -15.36 -7.76
N LYS A 137 -0.86 -15.57 -7.53
CA LYS A 137 -0.34 -16.21 -6.31
C LYS A 137 -0.24 -15.21 -5.15
N LYS A 138 -0.43 -13.91 -5.40
CA LYS A 138 -0.39 -12.82 -4.42
C LYS A 138 0.93 -12.78 -3.66
N LYS A 139 2.04 -13.16 -4.30
CA LYS A 139 3.39 -13.17 -3.73
C LYS A 139 3.95 -11.75 -3.58
N PHE A 140 3.60 -10.80 -4.46
CA PHE A 140 4.08 -9.40 -4.39
C PHE A 140 3.66 -8.68 -3.12
N TYR A 141 2.62 -9.17 -2.45
CA TYR A 141 2.10 -8.66 -1.17
C TYR A 141 2.89 -9.19 0.04
N GLY A 142 3.97 -9.93 -0.21
CA GLY A 142 4.92 -10.44 0.76
C GLY A 142 4.71 -11.90 1.15
N PRO A 143 5.75 -12.57 1.68
CA PRO A 143 5.68 -13.95 2.15
C PRO A 143 4.63 -14.12 3.25
N GLN A 144 4.51 -13.12 4.13
CA GLN A 144 3.45 -13.00 5.11
C GLN A 144 2.54 -11.81 4.74
N ARG A 145 1.39 -12.12 4.16
CA ARG A 145 0.41 -11.12 3.73
C ARG A 145 -0.18 -10.41 4.94
N ARG A 146 -0.02 -9.10 5.01
CA ARG A 146 -0.67 -8.27 6.04
C ARG A 146 -2.12 -8.09 5.65
N LYS A 147 -3.02 -8.61 6.48
CA LYS A 147 -4.46 -8.44 6.32
C LYS A 147 -4.96 -7.51 7.39
N MET A 148 -5.54 -6.40 6.97
CA MET A 148 -6.24 -5.49 7.83
C MET A 148 -7.74 -5.79 7.68
N MET A 149 -8.31 -6.53 8.64
CA MET A 149 -9.75 -6.86 8.65
C MET A 149 -10.55 -5.69 9.25
N PHE A 150 -11.55 -5.97 10.10
CA PHE A 150 -12.38 -4.95 10.75
C PHE A 150 -11.58 -3.88 11.53
N MET A 151 -10.37 -4.22 12.01
CA MET A 151 -9.44 -3.27 12.64
C MET A 151 -9.09 -2.05 11.78
N GLY A 152 -9.16 -2.16 10.44
CA GLY A 152 -8.94 -1.01 9.55
C GLY A 152 -9.98 0.10 9.73
N PHE A 153 -11.24 -0.25 9.98
CA PHE A 153 -12.32 0.73 10.14
C PHE A 153 -12.31 1.43 11.51
N ILE A 154 -11.56 0.91 12.48
CA ILE A 154 -11.43 1.50 13.82
C ILE A 154 -10.31 2.56 13.82
N ARG A 155 -9.40 2.53 12.85
CA ARG A 155 -8.25 3.43 12.77
C ARG A 155 -8.64 4.79 12.25
N LEU A 156 -8.37 5.83 13.06
CA LEU A 156 -8.62 7.22 12.68
C LEU A 156 -7.88 7.64 11.39
N GLY A 157 -6.69 7.10 11.15
CA GLY A 157 -5.92 7.39 9.93
C GLY A 157 -6.62 6.89 8.65
N VAL A 158 -7.29 5.73 8.70
CA VAL A 158 -8.11 5.23 7.58
C VAL A 158 -9.28 6.16 7.29
N TRP A 159 -9.95 6.71 8.31
CA TRP A 159 -11.01 7.70 8.12
C TRP A 159 -10.46 8.99 7.50
N TYR A 160 -9.31 9.48 7.97
CA TYR A 160 -8.67 10.66 7.38
C TYR A 160 -8.33 10.43 5.89
N ASN A 161 -7.70 9.29 5.56
CA ASN A 161 -7.39 8.91 4.19
C ASN A 161 -8.66 8.78 3.34
N PHE A 162 -9.74 8.24 3.90
CA PHE A 162 -11.04 8.15 3.26
C PHE A 162 -11.56 9.54 2.87
N PHE A 163 -11.65 10.47 3.83
CA PHE A 163 -12.12 11.82 3.57
C PHE A 163 -11.23 12.56 2.58
N ARG A 164 -9.91 12.37 2.64
CA ARG A 164 -8.95 12.95 1.69
C ARG A 164 -9.25 12.52 0.26
N ALA A 165 -9.34 11.21 0.01
CA ALA A 165 -9.58 10.70 -1.33
C ALA A 165 -11.00 11.01 -1.83
N TRP A 166 -12.00 11.02 -0.93
CA TRP A 166 -13.35 11.45 -1.26
C TRP A 166 -13.40 12.92 -1.70
N ASN A 167 -12.74 13.82 -0.96
CA ASN A 167 -12.63 15.23 -1.32
C ASN A 167 -11.81 15.44 -2.61
N GLY A 168 -10.91 14.52 -2.93
CA GLY A 168 -10.19 14.46 -4.21
C GLY A 168 -11.05 14.00 -5.40
N GLY A 169 -12.32 13.64 -5.19
CA GLY A 169 -13.25 13.24 -6.25
C GLY A 169 -13.10 11.79 -6.72
N PHE A 170 -12.37 10.96 -5.98
CA PHE A 170 -12.19 9.56 -6.36
C PHE A 170 -13.42 8.72 -5.99
N SER A 171 -13.99 8.02 -6.97
CA SER A 171 -15.05 7.05 -6.78
C SER A 171 -14.49 5.62 -6.81
N GLY A 172 -15.18 4.69 -6.16
CA GLY A 172 -14.75 3.29 -6.11
C GLY A 172 -15.85 2.36 -5.60
N ASN A 173 -15.58 1.06 -5.69
CA ASN A 173 -16.46 -0.01 -5.25
C ASN A 173 -15.85 -0.76 -4.06
N LEU A 174 -16.63 -1.70 -3.50
CA LEU A 174 -16.18 -2.64 -2.46
C LEU A 174 -16.04 -4.09 -2.97
N GLU A 175 -16.05 -4.33 -4.29
CA GLU A 175 -15.94 -5.68 -4.87
C GLU A 175 -14.53 -6.28 -4.62
N GLY A 176 -14.39 -7.60 -4.66
CA GLY A 176 -13.11 -8.30 -4.50
C GLY A 176 -12.55 -8.36 -3.07
N GLU A 177 -11.32 -8.86 -2.94
CA GLU A 177 -10.65 -8.99 -1.66
C GLU A 177 -10.00 -7.66 -1.25
N GLY A 178 -10.49 -7.02 -0.20
CA GLY A 178 -10.05 -5.68 0.21
C GLY A 178 -9.11 -5.62 1.41
N PHE A 179 -8.79 -6.74 2.05
CA PHE A 179 -8.13 -6.76 3.37
C PHE A 179 -6.61 -6.80 3.28
N VAL A 180 -6.04 -7.39 2.22
CA VAL A 180 -4.58 -7.40 2.00
C VAL A 180 -4.09 -5.99 1.72
N LEU A 181 -3.03 -5.58 2.42
CA LEU A 181 -2.37 -4.29 2.23
C LEU A 181 -1.42 -4.33 1.02
N GLY A 182 -1.38 -3.24 0.26
CA GLY A 182 -0.51 -3.04 -0.88
C GLY A 182 0.86 -2.47 -0.51
N GLY A 183 1.57 -1.98 -1.52
CA GLY A 183 2.86 -1.33 -1.34
C GLY A 183 3.45 -0.81 -2.64
N VAL A 184 4.54 -0.07 -2.53
CA VAL A 184 5.29 0.48 -3.65
C VAL A 184 6.76 0.11 -3.49
N PHE A 185 7.35 -0.39 -4.57
CA PHE A 185 8.74 -0.83 -4.63
C PHE A 185 9.47 -0.02 -5.69
N VAL A 186 10.67 0.44 -5.37
CA VAL A 186 11.63 0.93 -6.37
C VAL A 186 12.77 -0.07 -6.40
N VAL A 187 12.89 -0.78 -7.51
CA VAL A 187 13.88 -1.84 -7.69
C VAL A 187 14.94 -1.36 -8.67
N GLY A 188 16.21 -1.50 -8.30
CA GLY A 188 17.33 -1.16 -9.17
C GLY A 188 17.51 -2.16 -10.30
N SER A 189 18.32 -1.78 -11.29
CA SER A 189 18.57 -2.64 -12.45
C SER A 189 19.32 -3.92 -12.06
N GLY A 190 18.92 -5.04 -12.64
CA GLY A 190 19.47 -6.36 -12.36
C GLY A 190 19.44 -6.71 -10.88
N LYS A 191 20.64 -6.89 -10.30
CA LYS A 191 20.85 -7.29 -8.90
C LYS A 191 21.20 -6.14 -7.96
N GLN A 192 20.89 -4.89 -8.34
CA GLN A 192 21.15 -3.73 -7.48
C GLN A 192 20.33 -3.75 -6.18
N GLY A 193 19.22 -4.49 -6.15
CA GLY A 193 18.38 -4.62 -4.96
C GLY A 193 17.20 -3.66 -4.96
N ILE A 194 16.45 -3.69 -3.85
CA ILE A 194 15.30 -2.82 -3.61
C ILE A 194 15.82 -1.52 -2.97
N LEU A 195 15.66 -0.40 -3.68
CA LEU A 195 16.10 0.93 -3.24
C LEU A 195 15.07 1.61 -2.34
N LEU A 196 13.78 1.31 -2.56
CA LEU A 196 12.68 1.77 -1.72
C LEU A 196 11.66 0.64 -1.58
N GLU A 197 11.27 0.34 -0.34
CA GLU A 197 10.15 -0.54 -0.03
C GLU A 197 9.19 0.22 0.89
N HIS A 198 8.07 0.67 0.32
CA HIS A 198 6.94 1.20 1.08
C HIS A 198 5.86 0.14 1.15
N ARG A 199 5.52 -0.31 2.36
CA ARG A 199 4.36 -1.17 2.57
C ARG A 199 3.31 -0.40 3.32
N GLU A 200 2.08 -0.42 2.80
CA GLU A 200 0.95 0.23 3.46
C GLU A 200 0.89 -0.24 4.93
N LYS A 201 0.89 0.71 5.86
CA LYS A 201 0.61 0.46 7.28
C LYS A 201 -0.86 0.23 7.51
N GLU A 202 -1.69 0.98 6.78
CA GLU A 202 -3.13 0.96 6.82
C GLU A 202 -3.73 1.34 5.47
N PHE A 203 -5.04 1.27 5.35
CA PHE A 203 -5.70 1.59 4.10
C PHE A 203 -5.51 3.06 3.71
N GLY A 204 -4.92 3.28 2.53
CA GLY A 204 -4.70 4.62 1.98
C GLY A 204 -3.43 5.30 2.50
N ASP A 205 -2.55 4.55 3.15
CA ASP A 205 -1.19 4.96 3.51
C ASP A 205 -0.29 5.01 2.25
N LYS A 206 -0.31 6.16 1.57
CA LYS A 206 0.39 6.36 0.30
C LYS A 206 1.89 6.49 0.49
N VAL A 207 2.65 6.05 -0.51
CA VAL A 207 4.09 6.32 -0.56
C VAL A 207 4.39 7.82 -0.72
N ASN A 208 5.51 8.29 -0.17
CA ASN A 208 6.01 9.63 -0.44
C ASN A 208 6.60 9.70 -1.87
N LEU A 209 6.00 10.53 -2.73
CA LEU A 209 6.39 10.69 -4.13
C LEU A 209 7.83 11.20 -4.31
N LEU A 210 8.33 12.05 -3.41
CA LEU A 210 9.71 12.54 -3.47
C LEU A 210 10.70 11.40 -3.20
N SER A 211 10.42 10.57 -2.20
CA SER A 211 11.25 9.39 -1.91
C SER A 211 11.26 8.40 -3.08
N VAL A 212 10.15 8.24 -3.80
CA VAL A 212 10.10 7.43 -5.04
C VAL A 212 11.03 8.01 -6.12
N LEU A 213 10.94 9.33 -6.37
CA LEU A 213 11.81 9.99 -7.35
C LEU A 213 13.28 9.94 -6.96
N GLU A 214 13.61 10.15 -5.69
CA GLU A 214 14.99 10.06 -5.19
C GLU A 214 15.54 8.65 -5.36
N ALA A 215 14.77 7.63 -4.98
CA ALA A 215 15.16 6.23 -5.17
C ALA A 215 15.33 5.89 -6.67
N ALA A 216 14.44 6.39 -7.54
CA ALA A 216 14.54 6.18 -8.98
C ALA A 216 15.82 6.81 -9.56
N LYS A 217 16.23 7.98 -9.09
CA LYS A 217 17.50 8.62 -9.49
C LYS A 217 18.75 7.86 -9.03
N MET A 218 18.64 7.03 -7.98
CA MET A 218 19.74 6.19 -7.50
C MET A 218 19.89 4.89 -8.31
N ILE A 219 18.96 4.58 -9.21
CA ILE A 219 19.07 3.43 -10.10
C ILE A 219 20.27 3.64 -11.02
N LYS A 220 21.20 2.70 -10.98
CA LYS A 220 22.34 2.68 -11.88
C LYS A 220 21.91 1.89 -13.11
N PRO A 221 22.06 2.44 -14.34
CA PRO A 221 21.84 1.65 -15.54
C PRO A 221 22.71 0.40 -15.50
N GLN A 222 22.19 -0.75 -15.92
CA GLN A 222 23.05 -1.89 -16.20
C GLN A 222 24.00 -1.48 -17.33
N THR A 223 25.26 -1.23 -17.00
CA THR A 223 26.32 -1.16 -18.00
C THR A 223 26.33 -2.51 -18.72
N LEU A 224 26.31 -2.50 -20.06
CA LEU A 224 26.39 -3.65 -20.97
C LEU A 224 27.72 -4.44 -20.81
N ALA A 225 28.07 -4.85 -19.60
CA ALA A 225 29.31 -5.55 -19.27
C ALA A 225 29.13 -7.08 -19.27
N SER A 226 28.06 -7.60 -19.89
CA SER A 226 27.83 -9.05 -20.02
C SER A 226 27.81 -9.56 -21.47
N GLU A 227 28.19 -8.73 -22.46
CA GLU A 227 28.65 -9.25 -23.76
C GLU A 227 30.13 -9.66 -23.66
N LYS A 228 30.39 -10.75 -22.92
CA LYS A 228 31.56 -11.64 -23.06
C LYS A 228 31.56 -12.66 -21.93
N LYS A 229 30.85 -13.76 -22.13
CA LYS A 229 31.37 -15.07 -21.75
C LYS A 229 30.73 -16.18 -22.57
#